data_AF-A0A7T0KG29-F1
#
_entry.id   AF-A0A7T0KG29-F1
#
_cell.length_a   1.000
_cell.length_b   1.000
_cell.length_c   1.000
_cell.angle_alpha   90.00
_cell.angle_beta   90.00
_cell.angle_gamma   90.00
#
_symmetry.space_group_name_H-M   'P 1'
#
loop_
_entity.id
_entity.type
_entity.pdbx_description
1 polymer ?
#
loop_
_entity_poly.entity_id
_entity_poly.type
_entity_poly.pdbx_seq_one_letter_code
_entity_poly.pdbx_strand_id
1 'polypeptide(L)'
;MTARARAGAVAGRARLGAAPRRTRAGTAPRRARVGGLAGALALALPLAACSSPEVVQDRSWQVVGIYTSPDSPSTIPDTVNPAPSLTLGTAGLVGTTGCAQFRGRADYTHDGQPAAVDTANTLRISSIDFAAPREDCAHESLWAHNQLERLLRADNTFDLRMDKNSELVLTLQDERVDSPAIRFVSLSK
;
A
#
# COMPACT_ATOMS: atom_id res chain seq x y z
N MET A 1 56.70 14.41 13.18
CA MET A 1 56.07 13.10 12.95
C MET A 1 54.90 13.35 11.98
N THR A 2 55.02 13.31 10.64
CA THR A 2 55.07 12.12 9.72
C THR A 2 53.99 11.08 10.02
N ALA A 3 53.16 10.58 9.10
CA ALA A 3 53.07 10.65 7.61
C ALA A 3 51.59 10.88 7.17
N ARG A 4 51.17 11.38 5.99
CA ARG A 4 51.46 11.17 4.54
C ARG A 4 50.77 9.94 3.87
N ALA A 5 49.76 10.28 3.02
CA ALA A 5 49.22 9.59 1.82
C ALA A 5 48.55 8.19 1.99
N ARG A 6 47.77 7.61 1.06
CA ARG A 6 47.37 7.90 -0.36
C ARG A 6 45.83 7.82 -0.47
N ALA A 7 45.07 8.50 -1.37
CA ALA A 7 45.01 8.51 -2.85
C ALA A 7 44.71 7.15 -3.52
N GLY A 8 43.53 7.02 -4.15
CA GLY A 8 43.10 5.82 -4.88
C GLY A 8 41.81 6.04 -5.69
N ALA A 9 41.93 6.61 -6.88
CA ALA A 9 40.83 6.71 -7.85
C ALA A 9 40.90 5.56 -8.87
N VAL A 10 39.76 4.96 -9.22
CA VAL A 10 39.66 4.03 -10.36
C VAL A 10 38.43 4.38 -11.19
N ALA A 11 38.66 4.78 -12.44
CA ALA A 11 37.59 5.03 -13.41
C ALA A 11 37.23 3.73 -14.14
N GLY A 12 35.94 3.34 -14.11
CA GLY A 12 35.39 2.24 -14.90
C GLY A 12 34.77 2.75 -16.20
N ARG A 13 35.32 2.35 -17.35
CA ARG A 13 34.90 2.83 -18.68
C ARG A 13 33.57 2.26 -19.17
N ALA A 14 32.91 3.05 -20.01
CA ALA A 14 31.72 2.73 -20.78
C ALA A 14 31.79 1.40 -21.58
N ARG A 15 30.60 0.86 -21.88
CA ARG A 15 30.38 0.04 -23.09
C ARG A 15 29.12 0.52 -23.81
N LEU A 16 29.29 1.08 -25.01
CA LEU A 16 28.21 1.19 -25.98
C LEU A 16 27.81 -0.22 -26.43
N GLY A 17 26.51 -0.50 -26.46
CA GLY A 17 25.92 -1.73 -27.02
C GLY A 17 24.89 -1.40 -28.08
N ALA A 18 25.34 -0.99 -29.27
CA ALA A 18 24.45 -0.80 -30.42
C ALA A 18 24.32 -2.10 -31.22
N ALA A 19 23.10 -2.61 -31.36
CA ALA A 19 22.75 -3.79 -32.17
C ALA A 19 21.28 -3.68 -32.64
N PRO A 20 20.83 -4.42 -33.67
CA PRO A 20 20.96 -3.91 -35.02
C PRO A 20 19.62 -3.72 -35.75
N ARG A 21 19.64 -2.95 -36.85
CA ARG A 21 18.53 -2.86 -37.81
C ARG A 21 18.12 -4.26 -38.29
N ARG A 22 16.85 -4.62 -38.13
CA ARG A 22 16.19 -5.64 -38.95
C ARG A 22 15.18 -4.98 -39.88
N THR A 23 15.65 -4.62 -41.07
CA THR A 23 14.79 -4.49 -42.24
C THR A 23 14.16 -5.86 -42.54
N ARG A 24 12.82 -5.94 -42.62
CA ARG A 24 12.15 -7.08 -43.24
C ARG A 24 11.30 -6.56 -44.40
N ALA A 25 11.68 -6.98 -45.60
CA ALA A 25 11.01 -6.63 -46.84
C ALA A 25 9.82 -7.57 -47.10
N GLY A 26 8.85 -7.10 -47.88
CA GLY A 26 7.73 -7.89 -48.40
C GLY A 26 6.64 -8.19 -47.37
N THR A 27 5.37 -8.37 -47.76
CA THR A 27 4.84 -8.51 -49.13
C THR A 27 3.38 -8.07 -49.14
N ALA A 28 2.98 -7.25 -50.12
CA ALA A 28 1.57 -6.88 -50.29
C ALA A 28 0.82 -7.96 -51.11
N PRO A 29 -0.32 -8.48 -50.63
CA PRO A 29 -1.26 -9.22 -51.46
C PRO A 29 -2.42 -8.33 -51.92
N ARG A 30 -2.41 -8.06 -53.23
CA ARG A 30 -3.55 -7.91 -54.15
C ARG A 30 -4.96 -7.71 -53.57
N ARG A 31 -5.61 -6.63 -54.03
CA ARG A 31 -7.08 -6.50 -54.05
C ARG A 31 -7.72 -7.71 -54.72
N ALA A 32 -8.61 -8.41 -54.01
CA ALA A 32 -9.59 -9.34 -54.60
C ALA A 32 -10.98 -8.66 -54.64
N ARG A 33 -11.81 -9.03 -55.62
CA ARG A 33 -13.09 -8.36 -55.89
C ARG A 33 -14.25 -8.92 -55.07
N VAL A 34 -15.23 -8.03 -54.88
CA VAL A 34 -16.61 -8.23 -54.43
C VAL A 34 -17.19 -9.64 -54.71
N GLY A 35 -17.72 -10.25 -53.65
CA GLY A 35 -18.73 -11.30 -53.69
C GLY A 35 -19.60 -11.14 -52.45
N GLY A 36 -20.88 -10.81 -52.62
CA GLY A 36 -21.77 -10.52 -51.50
C GLY A 36 -22.45 -11.76 -50.94
N LEU A 37 -22.80 -11.73 -49.66
CA LEU A 37 -23.91 -12.48 -49.06
C LEU A 37 -24.29 -11.82 -47.73
N ALA A 38 -25.59 -11.84 -47.41
CA ALA A 38 -26.11 -11.14 -46.24
C ALA A 38 -25.78 -11.87 -44.94
N GLY A 39 -25.44 -11.11 -43.90
CA GLY A 39 -25.26 -11.58 -42.54
C GLY A 39 -25.10 -10.38 -41.62
N ALA A 40 -26.08 -10.12 -40.76
CA ALA A 40 -26.06 -8.99 -39.85
C ALA A 40 -24.96 -9.19 -38.79
N LEU A 41 -23.78 -8.62 -39.05
CA LEU A 41 -22.64 -8.71 -38.14
C LEU A 41 -22.86 -7.76 -36.97
N ALA A 42 -23.46 -8.29 -35.89
CA ALA A 42 -23.66 -7.55 -34.66
C ALA A 42 -22.30 -7.04 -34.15
N LEU A 43 -22.16 -5.72 -34.05
CA LEU A 43 -21.02 -5.07 -33.42
C LEU A 43 -21.03 -5.40 -31.92
N ALA A 44 -20.35 -6.48 -31.55
CA ALA A 44 -19.99 -6.74 -30.17
C ALA A 44 -18.93 -5.69 -29.76
N LEU A 45 -19.38 -4.54 -29.23
CA LEU A 45 -18.48 -3.63 -28.54
C LEU A 45 -17.86 -4.39 -27.36
N PRO A 46 -16.53 -4.54 -27.28
CA PRO A 46 -15.93 -4.97 -26.03
C PRO A 46 -16.16 -3.85 -25.02
N LEU A 47 -17.09 -4.08 -24.09
CA LEU A 47 -17.19 -3.30 -22.86
C LEU A 47 -15.89 -3.54 -22.09
N ALA A 48 -14.91 -2.67 -22.32
CA ALA A 48 -13.76 -2.53 -21.47
C ALA A 48 -14.28 -2.07 -20.09
N ALA A 49 -14.51 -3.05 -19.22
CA ALA A 49 -14.86 -2.81 -17.83
C ALA A 49 -13.64 -2.21 -17.14
N CYS A 50 -13.51 -0.89 -17.22
CA CYS A 50 -12.58 -0.12 -16.42
C CYS A 50 -13.04 -0.20 -14.96
N SER A 51 -12.68 -1.28 -14.26
CA SER A 51 -12.61 -1.26 -12.81
C SER A 51 -11.45 -0.34 -12.43
N SER A 52 -11.75 0.94 -12.20
CA SER A 52 -10.79 1.87 -11.61
C SER A 52 -10.28 1.27 -10.31
N PRO A 53 -8.94 1.16 -10.09
CA PRO A 53 -8.42 0.65 -8.84
C PRO A 53 -8.90 1.51 -7.67
N GLU A 54 -9.32 0.87 -6.58
CA GLU A 54 -9.71 1.55 -5.34
C GLU A 54 -8.51 2.33 -4.81
N VAL A 55 -8.60 3.66 -4.82
CA VAL A 55 -7.49 4.53 -4.43
C VAL A 55 -7.27 4.49 -2.92
N VAL A 56 -6.21 3.80 -2.48
CA VAL A 56 -5.79 3.73 -1.07
C VAL A 56 -5.18 5.05 -0.57
N GLN A 57 -4.45 5.75 -1.46
CA GLN A 57 -3.72 6.99 -1.15
C GLN A 57 -4.66 8.15 -0.83
N ASP A 58 -4.21 9.08 0.03
CA ASP A 58 -4.84 10.38 0.32
C ASP A 58 -6.28 10.30 0.88
N ARG A 59 -6.77 9.09 1.18
CA ARG A 59 -7.97 8.83 1.98
C ARG A 59 -7.64 8.81 3.46
N SER A 60 -8.63 9.14 4.28
CA SER A 60 -8.57 8.91 5.72
C SER A 60 -9.29 7.61 6.08
N TRP A 61 -8.63 6.80 6.89
CA TRP A 61 -9.03 5.44 7.25
C TRP A 61 -9.29 5.42 8.76
N GLN A 62 -10.55 5.29 9.19
CA GLN A 62 -10.88 5.17 10.62
C GLN A 62 -10.73 3.72 11.06
N VAL A 63 -10.01 3.49 12.16
CA VAL A 63 -9.92 2.18 12.80
C VAL A 63 -11.28 1.81 13.38
N VAL A 64 -11.82 0.67 12.98
CA VAL A 64 -13.07 0.09 13.52
C VAL A 64 -12.84 -1.19 14.31
N GLY A 65 -11.65 -1.80 14.18
CA GLY A 65 -11.27 -2.92 15.02
C GLY A 65 -9.77 -3.19 15.07
N ILE A 66 -9.32 -3.69 16.20
CA ILE A 66 -7.95 -4.11 16.48
C ILE A 66 -7.97 -5.54 17.03
N TYR A 67 -7.65 -6.49 16.17
CA TYR A 67 -7.65 -7.93 16.46
C TYR A 67 -6.25 -8.33 16.90
N THR A 68 -6.11 -8.85 18.11
CA THR A 68 -4.81 -9.27 18.68
C THR A 68 -4.82 -10.69 19.25
N SER A 69 -5.99 -11.20 19.62
CA SER A 69 -6.30 -12.59 19.96
C SER A 69 -7.78 -12.87 19.67
N PRO A 70 -8.18 -14.10 19.33
CA PRO A 70 -9.58 -14.44 19.02
C PRO A 70 -10.56 -14.17 20.18
N ASP A 71 -10.11 -14.34 21.42
CA ASP A 71 -10.97 -14.23 22.62
C ASP A 71 -11.05 -12.81 23.23
N SER A 72 -10.40 -11.81 22.63
CA SER A 72 -10.35 -10.44 23.18
C SER A 72 -11.36 -9.49 22.51
N PRO A 73 -11.89 -8.49 23.24
CA PRO A 73 -12.58 -7.36 22.63
C PRO A 73 -11.71 -6.75 21.53
N SER A 74 -12.26 -6.69 20.32
CA SER A 74 -11.51 -6.29 19.12
C SER A 74 -12.19 -5.17 18.32
N THR A 75 -13.33 -4.66 18.78
CA THR A 75 -14.06 -3.54 18.17
C THR A 75 -13.70 -2.24 18.90
N ILE A 76 -13.48 -1.14 18.17
CA ILE A 76 -13.38 0.19 18.78
C ILE A 76 -14.80 0.64 19.18
N PRO A 77 -15.09 0.95 20.46
CA PRO A 77 -16.40 1.48 20.84
C PRO A 77 -16.65 2.88 20.26
N ASP A 78 -17.87 3.17 19.83
CA ASP A 78 -18.28 4.50 19.30
C ASP A 78 -18.11 5.64 20.32
N THR A 79 -17.90 5.31 21.60
CA THR A 79 -17.58 6.27 22.67
C THR A 79 -16.14 6.79 22.63
N VAL A 80 -15.25 6.17 21.85
CA VAL A 80 -13.87 6.63 21.65
C VAL A 80 -13.85 7.83 20.71
N ASN A 81 -13.68 9.03 21.27
CA ASN A 81 -13.64 10.29 20.52
C ASN A 81 -12.38 11.12 20.91
N PRO A 82 -11.53 11.52 19.94
CA PRO A 82 -11.58 11.18 18.52
C PRO A 82 -11.29 9.69 18.27
N ALA A 83 -11.99 9.09 17.31
CA ALA A 83 -11.73 7.73 16.88
C ALA A 83 -10.31 7.63 16.27
N PRO A 84 -9.57 6.52 16.48
CA PRO A 84 -8.26 6.35 15.86
C PRO A 84 -8.39 6.30 14.33
N SER A 85 -7.46 6.93 13.63
CA SER A 85 -7.49 7.03 12.17
C SER A 85 -6.11 7.30 11.57
N LEU A 86 -5.93 6.97 10.29
CA LEU A 86 -4.70 7.27 9.55
C LEU A 86 -4.95 7.64 8.08
N THR A 87 -3.97 8.27 7.46
CA THR A 87 -3.86 8.46 6.01
C THR A 87 -2.59 7.78 5.53
N LEU A 88 -2.72 6.96 4.49
CA LEU A 88 -1.59 6.39 3.77
C LEU A 88 -1.19 7.33 2.64
N GLY A 89 0.07 7.77 2.66
CA GLY A 89 0.70 8.55 1.59
C GLY A 89 1.79 7.73 0.88
N THR A 90 2.34 8.25 -0.21
CA THR A 90 3.23 7.56 -1.14
C THR A 90 4.49 6.93 -0.50
N ALA A 91 4.96 7.43 0.64
CA ALA A 91 6.16 6.94 1.35
C ALA A 91 6.00 6.89 2.88
N GLY A 92 4.77 6.88 3.39
CA GLY A 92 4.53 7.00 4.82
C GLY A 92 3.07 6.99 5.24
N LEU A 93 2.87 7.08 6.55
CA LEU A 93 1.58 7.14 7.19
C LEU A 93 1.56 8.28 8.22
N VAL A 94 0.41 8.94 8.35
CA VAL A 94 0.15 9.95 9.39
C VAL A 94 -1.22 9.66 9.99
N GLY A 95 -1.40 9.91 11.29
CA GLY A 95 -2.67 9.59 11.92
C GLY A 95 -2.73 9.93 13.39
N THR A 96 -3.81 9.46 14.02
CA THR A 96 -4.04 9.56 15.45
C THR A 96 -4.46 8.21 16.01
N THR A 97 -3.99 7.91 17.21
CA THR A 97 -4.46 6.79 18.03
C THR A 97 -5.70 7.12 18.86
N GLY A 98 -6.30 8.29 18.65
CA GLY A 98 -7.31 8.91 19.52
C GLY A 98 -6.67 9.67 20.70
N CYS A 99 -5.60 9.10 21.28
CA CYS A 99 -4.84 9.73 22.36
C CYS A 99 -3.59 10.49 21.92
N ALA A 100 -2.88 10.02 20.90
CA ALA A 100 -1.65 10.62 20.40
C ALA A 100 -1.65 10.70 18.87
N GLN A 101 -1.16 11.81 18.33
CA GLN A 101 -0.83 11.93 16.90
C GLN A 101 0.43 11.13 16.59
N PHE A 102 0.56 10.61 15.38
CA PHE A 102 1.76 9.90 14.93
C PHE A 102 2.11 10.19 13.48
N ARG A 103 3.38 9.96 13.15
CA ARG A 103 3.92 10.00 11.78
C ARG A 103 4.91 8.86 11.60
N GLY A 104 4.82 8.15 10.48
CA GLY A 104 5.78 7.12 10.12
C GLY A 104 6.14 7.13 8.65
N ARG A 105 7.24 6.45 8.33
CA ARG A 105 7.65 6.09 6.97
C ARG A 105 7.23 4.65 6.69
N ALA A 106 6.78 4.41 5.47
CA ALA A 106 6.30 3.12 5.02
C ALA A 106 6.91 2.80 3.65
N ASP A 107 7.41 1.57 3.53
CA ASP A 107 7.88 1.00 2.29
C ASP A 107 6.81 0.03 1.77
N TYR A 108 6.37 0.26 0.54
CA TYR A 108 5.26 -0.47 -0.08
C TYR A 108 5.79 -1.44 -1.15
N THR A 109 5.31 -2.69 -1.11
CA THR A 109 5.68 -3.69 -2.12
C THR A 109 4.48 -4.49 -2.62
N HIS A 110 4.60 -5.01 -3.84
CA HIS A 110 3.72 -6.01 -4.43
C HIS A 110 4.59 -7.21 -4.80
N ASP A 111 4.29 -8.38 -4.24
CA ASP A 111 5.04 -9.62 -4.47
C ASP A 111 6.56 -9.46 -4.26
N GLY A 112 6.93 -8.70 -3.21
CA GLY A 112 8.32 -8.40 -2.86
C GLY A 112 9.02 -7.34 -3.71
N GLN A 113 8.37 -6.78 -4.74
CA GLN A 113 8.90 -5.70 -5.56
C GLN A 113 8.35 -4.33 -5.12
N PRO A 114 9.12 -3.22 -5.20
CA PRO A 114 8.61 -1.88 -4.89
C PRO A 114 7.36 -1.52 -5.70
N ALA A 115 6.33 -1.03 -5.01
CA ALA A 115 5.03 -0.71 -5.60
C ALA A 115 4.49 0.64 -5.09
N ALA A 116 3.48 1.18 -5.77
CA ALA A 116 2.72 2.31 -5.26
C ALA A 116 1.66 1.83 -4.25
N VAL A 117 1.23 2.70 -3.34
CA VAL A 117 0.33 2.34 -2.23
C VAL A 117 -1.07 1.86 -2.67
N ASP A 118 -1.49 2.21 -3.88
CA ASP A 118 -2.74 1.77 -4.52
C ASP A 118 -2.68 0.33 -5.08
N THR A 119 -1.48 -0.19 -5.27
CA THR A 119 -1.20 -1.46 -5.94
C THR A 119 -0.41 -2.43 -5.06
N ALA A 120 0.19 -1.96 -3.97
CA ALA A 120 0.92 -2.77 -3.00
C ALA A 120 0.02 -3.80 -2.27
N ASN A 121 0.59 -4.97 -2.00
CA ASN A 121 -0.02 -5.99 -1.14
C ASN A 121 0.71 -6.14 0.21
N THR A 122 1.82 -5.42 0.40
CA THR A 122 2.62 -5.43 1.64
C THR A 122 3.02 -4.00 2.02
N LEU A 123 2.94 -3.67 3.32
CA LEU A 123 3.38 -2.41 3.93
C LEU A 123 4.37 -2.71 5.05
N ARG A 124 5.60 -2.20 4.95
CA ARG A 124 6.60 -2.26 6.03
C ARG A 124 6.79 -0.89 6.66
N ILE A 125 6.62 -0.77 7.97
CA ILE A 125 6.89 0.49 8.69
C ILE A 125 8.41 0.60 8.92
N SER A 126 9.10 1.55 8.30
CA SER A 126 10.56 1.72 8.47
C SER A 126 10.96 2.77 9.49
N SER A 127 10.03 3.61 9.96
CA SER A 127 10.12 4.32 11.24
C SER A 127 8.74 4.85 11.62
N ILE A 128 8.48 5.07 12.91
CA ILE A 128 7.27 5.72 13.38
C ILE A 128 7.54 6.45 14.70
N ASP A 129 7.01 7.66 14.81
CA ASP A 129 7.12 8.54 15.95
C ASP A 129 5.71 8.90 16.45
N PHE A 130 5.47 8.71 17.74
CA PHE A 130 4.24 9.11 18.43
C PHE A 130 4.50 10.39 19.22
N ALA A 131 3.55 11.34 19.16
CA ALA A 131 3.53 12.48 20.06
C ALA A 131 3.16 12.04 21.48
N ALA A 132 3.39 12.89 22.48
CA ALA A 132 2.87 12.65 23.82
C ALA A 132 1.32 12.49 23.78
N PRO A 133 0.74 11.51 24.50
CA PRO A 133 -0.70 11.36 24.57
C PRO A 133 -1.33 12.54 25.32
N ARG A 134 -2.59 12.87 24.97
CA ARG A 134 -3.38 13.88 25.70
C ARG A 134 -3.57 13.46 27.16
N GLU A 135 -3.52 14.41 28.09
CA GLU A 135 -3.59 14.15 29.55
C GLU A 135 -4.90 13.48 30.00
N ASP A 136 -5.99 13.66 29.26
CA ASP A 136 -7.31 13.06 29.48
C ASP A 136 -7.50 11.70 28.78
N CYS A 137 -6.44 11.13 28.18
CA CYS A 137 -6.48 9.79 27.59
C CYS A 137 -6.69 8.71 28.67
N ALA A 138 -7.87 8.09 28.70
CA ALA A 138 -8.22 7.05 29.65
C ALA A 138 -9.10 5.96 29.02
N HIS A 139 -9.34 4.88 29.78
CA HIS A 139 -10.28 3.79 29.45
C HIS A 139 -10.08 3.24 28.03
N GLU A 140 -11.16 3.14 27.23
CA GLU A 140 -11.16 2.56 25.88
C GLU A 140 -10.23 3.29 24.90
N SER A 141 -10.10 4.62 25.02
CA SER A 141 -9.16 5.40 24.22
C SER A 141 -7.71 5.02 24.53
N LEU A 142 -7.39 4.84 25.81
CA LEU A 142 -6.06 4.40 26.26
C LEU A 142 -5.80 2.93 25.87
N TRP A 143 -6.81 2.07 25.91
CA TRP A 143 -6.69 0.70 25.37
C TRP A 143 -6.37 0.72 23.89
N ALA A 144 -7.15 1.43 23.07
CA ALA A 144 -6.94 1.52 21.62
C ALA A 144 -5.55 2.08 21.28
N HIS A 145 -5.13 3.14 21.97
CA HIS A 145 -3.78 3.71 21.86
C HIS A 145 -2.69 2.67 22.15
N ASN A 146 -2.76 2.00 23.29
CA ASN A 146 -1.78 0.97 23.68
C ASN A 146 -1.73 -0.22 22.70
N GLN A 147 -2.85 -0.61 22.08
CA GLN A 147 -2.85 -1.63 21.03
C GLN A 147 -2.19 -1.12 19.75
N LEU A 148 -2.54 0.10 19.31
CA LEU A 148 -1.98 0.70 18.10
C LEU A 148 -0.48 0.95 18.20
N GLU A 149 0.03 1.43 19.33
CA GLU A 149 1.49 1.56 19.54
C GLU A 149 2.22 0.20 19.51
N ARG A 150 1.56 -0.89 19.92
CA ARG A 150 2.15 -2.23 19.82
C ARG A 150 2.15 -2.78 18.40
N LEU A 151 1.18 -2.43 17.57
CA LEU A 151 1.10 -2.91 16.19
C LEU A 151 1.87 -2.00 15.22
N LEU A 152 1.68 -0.69 15.32
CA LEU A 152 2.34 0.30 14.48
C LEU A 152 3.73 0.62 15.08
N ARG A 153 4.68 -0.27 14.86
CA ARG A 153 6.09 -0.13 15.28
C ARG A 153 7.02 -0.18 14.08
N ALA A 154 8.23 0.37 14.24
CA ALA A 154 9.29 0.16 13.27
C ALA A 154 9.57 -1.34 13.04
N ASP A 155 9.92 -1.66 11.80
CA ASP A 155 10.22 -2.98 11.25
C ASP A 155 9.07 -3.99 11.20
N ASN A 156 7.92 -3.72 11.84
CA ASN A 156 6.71 -4.49 11.63
C ASN A 156 6.26 -4.39 10.14
N THR A 157 5.91 -5.54 9.57
CA THR A 157 5.46 -5.70 8.18
C THR A 157 4.04 -6.25 8.17
N PHE A 158 3.21 -5.72 7.27
CA PHE A 158 1.78 -6.05 7.19
C PHE A 158 1.40 -6.46 5.78
N ASP A 159 0.58 -7.49 5.65
CA ASP A 159 -0.23 -7.71 4.46
C ASP A 159 -1.27 -6.58 4.36
N LEU A 160 -1.33 -5.92 3.22
CA LEU A 160 -2.28 -4.86 2.90
C LEU A 160 -3.38 -5.42 2.01
N ARG A 161 -4.61 -5.41 2.51
CA ARG A 161 -5.78 -5.94 1.77
C ARG A 161 -6.92 -4.93 1.79
N MET A 162 -7.46 -4.65 0.60
CA MET A 162 -8.79 -4.05 0.47
C MET A 162 -9.82 -5.17 0.32
N ASP A 163 -10.94 -5.05 1.02
CA ASP A 163 -12.09 -5.94 0.87
C ASP A 163 -13.07 -5.43 -0.21
N LYS A 164 -14.24 -6.08 -0.37
CA LYS A 164 -15.24 -5.68 -1.38
C LYS A 164 -16.15 -4.52 -0.94
N ASN A 165 -16.10 -4.14 0.33
CA ASN A 165 -16.89 -3.09 0.95
C ASN A 165 -16.06 -1.79 1.15
N SER A 166 -14.90 -1.70 0.50
CA SER A 166 -13.91 -0.63 0.69
C SER A 166 -13.40 -0.53 2.14
N GLU A 167 -13.31 -1.67 2.84
CA GLU A 167 -12.60 -1.80 4.11
C GLU A 167 -11.13 -2.16 3.86
N LEU A 168 -10.23 -1.42 4.51
CA LEU A 168 -8.80 -1.72 4.54
C LEU A 168 -8.50 -2.62 5.74
N VAL A 169 -7.73 -3.69 5.52
CA VAL A 169 -7.20 -4.55 6.59
C VAL A 169 -5.68 -4.61 6.47
N LEU A 170 -5.00 -4.34 7.59
CA LEU A 170 -3.57 -4.54 7.75
C LEU A 170 -3.34 -5.73 8.69
N THR A 171 -2.86 -6.86 8.16
CA THR A 171 -2.56 -8.07 8.96
C THR A 171 -1.05 -8.19 9.18
N LEU A 172 -0.61 -8.26 10.43
CA LEU A 172 0.81 -8.33 10.78
C LEU A 172 1.42 -9.66 10.33
N GLN A 173 2.57 -9.63 9.66
CA GLN A 173 3.33 -10.84 9.32
C GLN A 173 4.16 -11.29 10.53
N ASP A 174 3.66 -12.24 11.32
CA ASP A 174 4.30 -12.73 12.56
C ASP A 174 4.27 -14.27 12.75
N GLU A 175 4.22 -15.03 11.66
CA GLU A 175 4.23 -16.51 11.61
C GLU A 175 3.07 -17.23 12.33
N ARG A 176 2.13 -16.50 12.94
CA ARG A 176 0.94 -17.08 13.59
C ARG A 176 -0.12 -17.48 12.57
N VAL A 177 -0.98 -18.42 12.99
CA VAL A 177 -2.23 -18.75 12.28
C VAL A 177 -3.21 -17.58 12.43
N ASP A 178 -3.41 -17.11 13.66
CA ASP A 178 -4.22 -15.93 14.01
C ASP A 178 -3.30 -14.73 14.26
N SER A 179 -2.71 -14.23 13.18
CA SER A 179 -1.92 -13.00 13.21
C SER A 179 -2.78 -11.76 13.50
N PRO A 180 -2.25 -10.74 14.22
CA PRO A 180 -2.99 -9.52 14.53
C PRO A 180 -3.40 -8.75 13.28
N ALA A 181 -4.58 -8.13 13.32
CA ALA A 181 -5.08 -7.30 12.24
C ALA A 181 -5.68 -6.00 12.74
N ILE A 182 -5.49 -4.93 11.98
CA ILE A 182 -6.21 -3.66 12.16
C ILE A 182 -7.18 -3.52 10.99
N ARG A 183 -8.48 -3.38 11.27
CA ARG A 183 -9.51 -3.09 10.26
C ARG A 183 -9.86 -1.62 10.29
N PHE A 184 -9.97 -1.04 9.09
CA PHE A 184 -10.34 0.34 8.87
C PHE A 184 -11.51 0.45 7.88
N VAL A 185 -12.33 1.48 8.06
CA VAL A 185 -13.30 1.93 7.05
C VAL A 185 -12.83 3.24 6.43
N SER A 186 -13.12 3.44 5.15
CA SER A 186 -12.86 4.72 4.47
C SER A 186 -13.78 5.81 5.03
N LEU A 187 -13.20 6.89 5.53
CA LEU A 187 -13.94 8.11 5.84
C LEU A 187 -14.23 8.87 4.54
N SER A 188 -15.46 8.72 4.04
CA SER A 188 -15.98 9.55 2.96
C SER A 188 -15.94 11.03 3.36
N LYS A 189 -15.47 11.87 2.44
CA LYS A 189 -15.59 13.35 2.52
C LYS A 189 -16.90 13.82 1.93
#